data_AF-A0A0S8H3I6-F1
#
_entry.id   AF-A0A0S8H3I6-F1
#
_cell.length_a   1.000
_cell.length_b   1.000
_cell.length_c   1.000
_cell.angle_alpha   90.00
_cell.angle_beta   90.00
_cell.angle_gamma   90.00
#
_symmetry.space_group_name_H-M   'P 1'
#
loop_
_entity.id
_entity.type
_entity.pdbx_description
1 polymer ?
#
loop_
_entity_poly.entity_id
_entity_poly.type
_entity_poly.pdbx_seq_one_letter_code
_entity_poly.pdbx_strand_id
1 'polypeptide(L)'
;MGEKAKGNWRRTVNRYIGLGSAILGMAIIMSSFLFLDNLFVWYATVIVGLLVVLGGFLYGAHPFLTSERRHFELRAEVDRFIELVRKLNSAAMAPGSEEEFERLKAQMMASVERMGELAGKEG
;
A
#
# COMPACT_ATOMS: atom_id res chain seq x y z
N MET A 1 11.72 24.76 3.73
CA MET A 1 12.11 23.87 2.61
C MET A 1 12.56 22.50 3.16
N GLY A 2 11.65 21.61 3.56
CA GLY A 2 12.04 20.40 4.32
C GLY A 2 11.19 19.14 4.14
N GLU A 3 10.31 19.05 3.13
CA GLU A 3 9.34 17.94 3.05
C GLU A 3 9.36 17.11 1.75
N LYS A 4 10.32 17.33 0.83
CA LYS A 4 10.40 16.54 -0.42
C LYS A 4 11.22 15.24 -0.33
N ALA A 5 11.90 14.97 0.78
CA ALA A 5 12.87 13.85 0.87
C ALA A 5 12.30 12.51 1.37
N LYS A 6 11.12 12.49 2.02
CA LYS A 6 10.59 11.26 2.66
C LYS A 6 10.04 10.22 1.68
N GLY A 7 9.59 10.63 0.48
CA GLY A 7 9.00 9.72 -0.51
C GLY A 7 10.02 8.80 -1.22
N ASN A 8 11.20 9.33 -1.55
CA ASN A 8 12.25 8.57 -2.25
C ASN A 8 13.05 7.64 -1.34
N TRP A 9 13.13 7.93 -0.04
CA TRP A 9 13.86 7.09 0.92
C TRP A 9 13.19 5.73 1.12
N ARG A 10 11.86 5.66 1.25
CA ARG A 10 11.14 4.39 1.52
C ARG A 10 11.21 3.41 0.35
N ARG A 11 11.17 3.91 -0.89
CA ARG A 11 11.34 3.10 -2.12
C ARG A 11 12.75 2.55 -2.23
N THR A 12 13.73 3.38 -1.91
CA THR A 12 15.15 3.01 -1.86
C THR A 12 15.38 1.97 -0.76
N VAL A 13 14.87 2.18 0.45
CA VAL A 13 14.99 1.23 1.58
C VAL A 13 14.31 -0.11 1.30
N ASN A 14 13.10 -0.15 0.74
CA ASN A 14 12.48 -1.44 0.37
C ASN A 14 13.31 -2.19 -0.68
N ARG A 15 13.92 -1.48 -1.64
CA ARG A 15 14.83 -2.09 -2.63
C ARG A 15 16.12 -2.60 -1.98
N TYR A 16 16.66 -1.88 -1.00
CA TYR A 16 17.84 -2.29 -0.23
C TYR A 16 17.56 -3.40 0.78
N ILE A 17 16.35 -3.52 1.32
CA ILE A 17 15.96 -4.61 2.22
C ILE A 17 15.89 -5.94 1.45
N GLY A 18 15.29 -5.94 0.26
CA GLY A 18 15.28 -7.11 -0.63
C GLY A 18 16.70 -7.54 -1.01
N LEU A 19 17.53 -6.61 -1.48
CA LEU A 19 18.92 -6.91 -1.85
C LEU A 19 19.79 -7.32 -0.64
N GLY A 20 19.62 -6.62 0.49
CA GLY A 20 20.35 -6.86 1.73
C GLY A 20 20.00 -8.20 2.36
N SER A 21 18.73 -8.59 2.38
CA SER A 21 18.29 -9.91 2.86
C SER A 21 18.83 -11.06 2.00
N ALA A 22 18.92 -10.89 0.67
CA ALA A 22 19.50 -11.87 -0.23
C ALA A 22 21.01 -12.03 -0.01
N ILE A 23 21.74 -10.91 0.12
CA ILE A 23 23.19 -10.93 0.41
C ILE A 23 23.46 -11.55 1.78
N LEU A 24 22.66 -11.20 2.80
CA LEU A 24 22.80 -11.73 4.15
C LEU A 24 22.49 -13.25 4.19
N GLY A 25 21.42 -13.69 3.53
CA GLY A 25 21.08 -15.10 3.43
C GLY A 25 22.16 -15.92 2.70
N MET A 26 22.72 -15.36 1.62
CA MET A 26 23.84 -15.98 0.90
C MET A 26 25.11 -16.08 1.78
N ALA A 27 25.42 -15.03 2.54
CA ALA A 27 26.57 -15.03 3.45
C ALA A 27 26.42 -16.08 4.57
N ILE A 28 25.20 -16.28 5.08
CA ILE A 28 24.89 -17.32 6.07
C ILE A 28 25.11 -18.71 5.47
N ILE A 29 24.56 -18.98 4.27
CA ILE A 29 24.72 -20.27 3.59
C ILE A 29 26.20 -20.55 3.29
N MET A 30 26.94 -19.57 2.77
CA MET A 30 28.37 -19.71 2.48
C MET A 30 29.19 -19.96 3.75
N SER A 31 28.87 -19.27 4.85
CA SER A 31 29.55 -19.48 6.15
C SER A 31 29.28 -20.88 6.70
N SER A 32 28.07 -21.43 6.48
CA SER A 32 27.76 -22.80 6.89
C SER A 32 28.64 -23.85 6.21
N PHE A 33 29.02 -23.63 4.96
CA PHE A 33 29.91 -24.55 4.25
C PHE A 33 31.36 -24.52 4.77
N LEU A 34 31.81 -23.41 5.37
CA LEU A 34 33.19 -23.24 5.79
C LEU A 34 33.46 -23.71 7.24
N PHE A 35 32.43 -23.74 8.09
CA PHE A 35 32.60 -23.93 9.53
C PHE A 35 31.88 -25.16 10.11
N LEU A 36 31.10 -25.90 9.32
CA LEU A 36 30.27 -27.00 9.83
C LEU A 36 30.59 -28.32 9.10
N ASP A 37 31.24 -29.24 9.80
CA ASP A 37 31.46 -30.63 9.33
C ASP A 37 30.26 -31.55 9.58
N ASN A 38 29.28 -31.11 10.37
CA ASN A 38 28.12 -31.91 10.72
C ASN A 38 26.96 -31.67 9.74
N LEU A 39 26.60 -32.74 9.01
CA LEU A 39 25.57 -32.74 7.98
C LEU A 39 24.21 -32.18 8.47
N PHE A 40 23.80 -32.52 9.70
CA PHE A 40 22.51 -32.07 10.25
C PHE A 40 22.52 -30.56 10.54
N VAL A 41 23.63 -30.04 11.08
CA VAL A 41 23.77 -28.62 11.39
C VAL A 41 23.89 -27.81 10.10
N TRP A 42 24.53 -28.38 9.08
CA TRP A 42 24.59 -27.80 7.74
C TRP A 42 23.19 -27.66 7.13
N TYR A 43 22.39 -28.73 7.12
CA TYR A 43 21.00 -28.68 6.63
C TYR A 43 20.15 -27.66 7.38
N ALA A 44 20.22 -27.63 8.71
CA ALA A 44 19.47 -26.68 9.53
C ALA A 44 19.83 -25.22 9.19
N THR A 45 21.13 -24.93 9.00
CA THR A 45 21.58 -23.55 8.75
C THR A 45 21.23 -23.09 7.34
N VAL A 46 21.28 -23.98 6.35
CA VAL A 46 20.81 -23.69 4.97
C VAL A 46 19.32 -23.37 4.95
N ILE A 47 18.50 -24.14 5.69
CA ILE A 47 17.06 -23.89 5.79
C ILE A 47 16.80 -22.52 6.42
N VAL A 48 17.50 -22.16 7.49
CA VAL A 48 17.38 -20.85 8.13
C VAL A 48 17.79 -19.73 7.17
N GLY A 49 18.89 -19.89 6.44
CA GLY A 49 19.31 -18.94 5.40
C GLY A 49 18.24 -18.75 4.33
N LEU A 50 17.62 -19.84 3.86
CA LEU A 50 16.55 -19.80 2.87
C LEU A 50 15.30 -19.07 3.40
N LEU A 51 14.94 -19.29 4.67
CA LEU A 51 13.81 -18.60 5.31
C LEU A 51 14.05 -17.09 5.42
N VAL A 52 15.29 -16.66 5.70
CA VAL A 52 15.66 -15.23 5.73
C VAL A 52 15.52 -14.59 4.35
N VAL A 53 15.97 -15.28 3.29
CA VAL A 53 15.80 -14.82 1.90
C VAL A 53 14.32 -14.73 1.54
N LEU A 54 13.53 -15.76 1.88
CA LEU A 54 12.10 -15.80 1.58
C LEU A 54 11.34 -14.70 2.33
N GLY A 55 11.64 -14.49 3.61
CA GLY A 55 11.05 -13.42 4.42
C GLY A 55 11.38 -12.02 3.88
N GLY A 56 12.62 -11.79 3.48
CA GLY A 56 13.04 -10.55 2.85
C GLY A 56 12.39 -10.31 1.48
N PHE A 57 12.23 -11.37 0.68
CA PHE A 57 11.50 -11.33 -0.59
C PHE A 57 10.01 -11.04 -0.37
N LEU A 58 9.35 -11.71 0.57
CA LEU A 58 7.94 -11.46 0.90
C LEU A 58 7.72 -10.03 1.39
N TYR A 59 8.63 -9.49 2.21
CA TYR A 59 8.58 -8.11 2.67
C TYR A 59 8.76 -7.08 1.54
N GLY A 60 9.67 -7.37 0.59
CA GLY A 60 9.86 -6.55 -0.60
C GLY A 60 8.71 -6.65 -1.61
N ALA A 61 8.16 -7.86 -1.78
CA ALA A 61 7.11 -8.18 -2.75
C ALA A 61 5.70 -7.79 -2.28
N HIS A 62 5.47 -7.67 -0.97
CA HIS A 62 4.23 -7.14 -0.40
C HIS A 62 4.42 -5.73 0.18
N PRO A 63 4.52 -4.67 -0.66
CA PRO A 63 4.33 -3.28 -0.22
C PRO A 63 2.83 -2.98 0.07
N PHE A 64 2.01 -4.00 0.32
CA PHE A 64 0.56 -3.94 0.41
C PHE A 64 0.06 -3.02 1.55
N LEU A 65 0.92 -2.75 2.55
CA LEU A 65 0.58 -1.90 3.70
C LEU A 65 1.04 -0.44 3.57
N THR A 66 1.74 -0.06 2.49
CA THR A 66 2.22 1.33 2.32
C THR A 66 1.29 2.16 1.41
N SER A 67 0.45 1.52 0.60
CA SER A 67 -0.50 2.19 -0.29
C SER A 67 -1.79 2.63 0.43
N GLU A 68 -2.24 1.90 1.45
CA GLU A 68 -3.52 2.18 2.10
C GLU A 68 -3.57 3.55 2.81
N ARG A 69 -2.44 4.02 3.37
CA ARG A 69 -2.38 5.38 3.95
C ARG A 69 -2.30 6.49 2.90
N ARG A 70 -1.87 6.18 1.68
CA ARG A 70 -1.69 7.18 0.61
C ARG A 70 -3.01 7.53 -0.07
N HIS A 71 -3.95 6.58 -0.10
CA HIS A 71 -5.27 6.79 -0.71
C HIS A 71 -6.41 6.78 0.31
N PHE A 72 -6.13 6.87 1.62
CA PHE A 72 -7.18 6.87 2.64
C PHE A 72 -8.18 8.03 2.43
N GLU A 73 -7.69 9.23 2.16
CA GLU A 73 -8.54 10.40 1.92
C GLU A 73 -9.35 10.28 0.63
N LEU A 74 -8.73 9.79 -0.45
CA LEU A 74 -9.42 9.57 -1.72
C LEU A 74 -10.47 8.47 -1.59
N ARG A 75 -10.16 7.38 -0.88
CA ARG A 75 -11.08 6.27 -0.64
C ARG A 75 -12.25 6.68 0.24
N ALA A 76 -12.00 7.45 1.30
CA ALA A 76 -13.05 8.01 2.15
C ALA A 76 -13.99 8.94 1.34
N GLU A 77 -13.44 9.72 0.40
CA GLU A 77 -14.27 10.57 -0.47
C GLU A 77 -15.06 9.76 -1.51
N VAL A 78 -14.49 8.68 -2.06
CA VAL A 78 -15.21 7.74 -2.95
C VAL A 78 -16.35 7.04 -2.20
N ASP A 79 -16.12 6.58 -0.97
CA ASP A 79 -17.16 5.94 -0.16
C ASP A 79 -18.32 6.91 0.13
N ARG A 80 -18.00 8.17 0.44
CA ARG A 80 -18.99 9.25 0.58
C ARG A 80 -19.74 9.52 -0.72
N PHE A 81 -19.05 9.50 -1.86
CA PHE A 81 -19.68 9.67 -3.17
C PHE A 81 -20.68 8.55 -3.46
N ILE A 82 -20.34 7.30 -3.16
CA ILE A 82 -21.25 6.15 -3.31
C ILE A 82 -22.50 6.32 -2.45
N GLU A 83 -22.36 6.83 -1.22
CA GLU A 83 -23.51 7.12 -0.36
C GLU A 83 -24.41 8.21 -0.95
N LEU A 84 -23.82 9.27 -1.51
CA LEU A 84 -24.57 10.35 -2.18
C LEU A 84 -25.33 9.83 -3.42
N VAL A 85 -24.75 8.94 -4.22
CA VAL A 85 -25.44 8.30 -5.35
C VAL A 85 -26.69 7.53 -4.88
N ARG A 86 -26.57 6.78 -3.79
CA ARG A 86 -27.70 6.03 -3.21
C ARG A 86 -28.81 6.97 -2.75
N LYS A 87 -28.47 8.05 -2.06
CA LYS A 87 -29.42 9.09 -1.61
C LYS A 87 -30.07 9.80 -2.78
N LEU A 88 -29.31 10.12 -3.83
CA LEU A 88 -29.84 10.75 -5.04
C LEU A 88 -30.86 9.83 -5.72
N ASN A 89 -30.56 8.54 -5.82
CA ASN A 89 -31.48 7.57 -6.41
C ASN A 89 -32.76 7.40 -5.57
N SER A 90 -32.67 7.41 -4.23
CA SER A 90 -33.86 7.39 -3.38
C SER A 90 -34.69 8.66 -3.52
N ALA A 91 -34.06 9.83 -3.64
CA ALA A 91 -34.77 11.08 -3.90
C ALA A 91 -35.46 11.03 -5.27
N ALA A 92 -34.78 10.59 -6.32
CA ALA A 92 -35.37 10.46 -7.67
C ALA A 92 -36.64 9.59 -7.72
N MET A 93 -36.76 8.60 -6.82
CA MET A 93 -37.94 7.74 -6.73
C MET A 93 -39.05 8.29 -5.82
N ALA A 94 -38.77 9.32 -5.00
CA ALA A 94 -39.72 9.90 -4.06
C ALA A 94 -40.45 11.10 -4.68
N PRO A 95 -41.80 11.09 -4.78
CA PRO A 95 -42.56 12.21 -5.33
C PRO A 95 -42.46 13.44 -4.42
N GLY A 96 -42.20 14.61 -5.01
CA GLY A 96 -42.09 15.89 -4.30
C GLY A 96 -40.71 16.22 -3.70
N SER A 97 -39.67 15.46 -4.06
CA SER A 97 -38.30 15.62 -3.52
C SER A 97 -37.34 16.40 -4.45
N GLU A 98 -37.87 17.22 -5.35
CA GLU A 98 -37.08 17.90 -6.40
C GLU A 98 -35.98 18.80 -5.83
N GLU A 99 -36.24 19.50 -4.72
CA GLU A 99 -35.24 20.27 -3.98
C GLU A 99 -34.15 19.37 -3.35
N GLU A 100 -34.52 18.21 -2.82
CA GLU A 100 -33.58 17.26 -2.22
C GLU A 100 -32.70 16.61 -3.29
N PHE A 101 -33.28 16.31 -4.45
CA PHE A 101 -32.56 15.81 -5.62
C PHE A 101 -31.51 16.81 -6.12
N GLU A 102 -31.88 18.08 -6.33
CA GLU A 102 -30.91 19.10 -6.77
C GLU A 102 -29.83 19.36 -5.69
N ARG A 103 -30.20 19.32 -4.40
CA ARG A 103 -29.23 19.44 -3.30
C ARG A 103 -28.23 18.28 -3.26
N LEU A 104 -28.66 17.05 -3.51
CA LEU A 104 -27.79 15.87 -3.54
C LEU A 104 -26.89 15.87 -4.77
N LYS A 105 -27.41 16.29 -5.92
CA LYS A 105 -26.65 16.46 -7.16
C LYS A 105 -25.53 17.51 -7.01
N ALA A 106 -25.82 18.65 -6.38
CA ALA A 106 -24.79 19.66 -6.08
C ALA A 106 -23.68 19.10 -5.16
N GLN A 107 -24.06 18.31 -4.14
CA GLN A 107 -23.10 17.65 -3.24
C GLN A 107 -22.23 16.61 -3.97
N MET A 108 -22.80 15.88 -4.93
CA MET A 108 -22.06 14.95 -5.78
C MET A 108 -21.03 15.67 -6.64
N MET A 109 -21.40 16.78 -7.28
CA MET A 109 -20.45 17.58 -8.08
C MET A 109 -19.28 18.10 -7.23
N ALA A 110 -19.57 18.63 -6.04
CA ALA A 110 -18.53 19.08 -5.11
C ALA A 110 -17.62 17.93 -4.63
N SER A 111 -18.14 16.71 -4.52
CA SER A 111 -17.33 15.53 -4.16
C SER A 111 -16.39 15.13 -5.31
N VAL A 112 -16.84 15.21 -6.56
CA VAL A 112 -15.99 14.98 -7.74
C VAL A 112 -14.87 16.01 -7.83
N GLU A 113 -15.16 17.28 -7.56
CA GLU A 113 -14.13 18.33 -7.54
C GLU A 113 -13.06 18.05 -6.47
N ARG A 114 -13.46 17.69 -5.25
CA ARG A 114 -12.53 17.27 -4.18
C ARG A 114 -11.72 16.03 -4.56
N MET A 115 -12.32 15.04 -5.22
CA MET A 115 -11.59 13.88 -5.72
C MET A 115 -10.54 14.29 -6.77
N GLY A 116 -10.87 15.25 -7.64
CA GLY A 116 -9.95 15.83 -8.62
C GLY A 116 -8.78 16.57 -7.97
N GLU A 117 -9.04 17.37 -6.92
CA GLU A 117 -7.99 18.04 -6.15
C GLU A 117 -7.07 17.06 -5.42
N LEU A 118 -7.65 16.01 -4.80
CA LEU A 118 -6.91 14.98 -4.11
C LEU A 118 -6.03 14.15 -5.07
N ALA A 119 -6.55 13.85 -6.26
CA ALA A 119 -5.79 13.17 -7.31
C ALA A 119 -4.70 14.07 -7.92
N GLY A 120 -4.97 15.37 -8.09
CA GLY A 120 -4.04 16.36 -8.65
C GLY A 120 -2.88 16.74 -7.73
N LYS A 121 -3.03 16.61 -6.41
CA LYS A 121 -1.94 16.81 -5.44
C LYS A 121 -0.84 15.74 -5.51
N GLU A 122 -1.07 14.64 -6.23
CA GLU A 122 -0.12 13.53 -6.35
C GLU A 122 0.65 13.46 -7.69
N GLY A 123 0.41 14.40 -8.62
CA GLY A 123 1.18 14.61 -9.86
C GLY A 123 2.32 15.60 -9.68
#